data_AF-E2DGT2-F1
#
_entry.id   AF-E2DGT2-F1
#
_cell.length_a   1.000
_cell.length_b   1.000
_cell.length_c   1.000
_cell.angle_alpha   90.00
_cell.angle_beta   90.00
_cell.angle_gamma   90.00
#
_symmetry.space_group_name_H-M   'P 1'
#
loop_
_entity.id
_entity.type
_entity.pdbx_description
1 polymer ?
#
loop_
_entity_poly.entity_id
_entity_poly.type
_entity_poly.pdbx_seq_one_letter_code
_entity_poly.pdbx_strand_id
1 'polypeptide(L)'
;NKMIDGTAMKRLISRFIDHYGIGYTSHILDEVKTLGFREATAASISLGIDDLLTIPSKRWLVQDAEQQSFILEKHHHYGNVHAVEKLRQSIEIWYATSEYLRQEMTPNFRMTDPFNPVHIMSFSGARGNASQVHQLVGMRGLMSDPQGQMIDLPIQSNLREGLSLTEYIISCYGARKGVVDTAIRTSDAGYLTRRLVEVVQHIVVRRTDCGTVRGISVSPRNGMMADRIFIQTLIGRVLADDIYIGSRCIATRNQDIGVGLVNRFITFRAQPISIRTPFTCRSTSWICQLCYGRSPAHDDLVQLGEAVGIIAGQSIGEPGTQLTLRTFHTGGVF
;
A
#
# COMPACT_ATOMS: atom_id res chain seq x y z
N ASN A 1 -8.96 21.44 -13.90
CA ASN A 1 -10.22 20.94 -13.33
C ASN A 1 -10.31 19.43 -13.39
N LYS A 2 -10.11 18.77 -12.25
CA LYS A 2 -10.35 17.33 -12.04
C LYS A 2 -10.94 17.17 -10.64
N MET A 3 -11.72 16.11 -10.42
CA MET A 3 -12.13 15.70 -9.07
C MET A 3 -10.90 15.46 -8.21
N ILE A 4 -10.92 15.95 -6.97
CA ILE A 4 -9.81 15.80 -6.02
C ILE A 4 -10.17 14.67 -5.05
N ASP A 5 -9.60 13.50 -5.29
CA ASP A 5 -9.61 12.38 -4.35
C ASP A 5 -8.43 12.48 -3.36
N GLY A 6 -8.41 11.61 -2.35
CA GLY A 6 -7.32 11.58 -1.37
C GLY A 6 -5.92 11.41 -2.00
N THR A 7 -5.81 10.73 -3.16
CA THR A 7 -4.53 10.57 -3.86
C THR A 7 -4.13 11.82 -4.64
N ALA A 8 -5.06 12.48 -5.33
CA ALA A 8 -4.82 13.76 -5.99
C ALA A 8 -4.48 14.85 -4.98
N MET A 9 -5.14 14.86 -3.81
CA MET A 9 -4.81 15.80 -2.74
C MET A 9 -3.36 15.64 -2.29
N LYS A 10 -2.90 14.41 -1.99
CA LYS A 10 -1.49 14.16 -1.63
C LYS A 10 -0.51 14.68 -2.69
N ARG A 11 -0.79 14.44 -3.97
CA ARG A 11 0.05 14.94 -5.08
C ARG A 11 0.06 16.46 -5.16
N LEU A 12 -1.07 17.10 -4.90
CA LEU A 12 -1.21 18.56 -4.89
C LEU A 12 -0.42 19.17 -3.72
N ILE A 13 -0.48 18.54 -2.54
CA ILE A 13 0.34 18.92 -1.38
C ILE A 13 1.83 18.79 -1.69
N SER A 14 2.28 17.67 -2.25
CA SER A 14 3.68 17.51 -2.66
C SER A 14 4.13 18.61 -3.61
N ARG A 15 3.31 18.95 -4.61
CA ARG A 15 3.63 20.04 -5.55
C ARG A 15 3.72 21.40 -4.86
N PHE A 16 2.89 21.67 -3.86
CA PHE A 16 2.98 22.92 -3.09
C PHE A 16 4.26 22.98 -2.25
N ILE A 17 4.63 21.88 -1.62
CA ILE A 17 5.90 21.79 -0.88
C ILE A 17 7.07 22.07 -1.83
N ASP A 18 7.07 21.45 -3.01
CA ASP A 18 8.15 21.61 -3.99
C ASP A 18 8.28 23.05 -4.54
N HIS A 19 7.17 23.77 -4.71
CA HIS A 19 7.15 25.10 -5.36
C HIS A 19 7.20 26.28 -4.38
N TYR A 20 6.54 26.15 -3.22
CA TYR A 20 6.35 27.24 -2.27
C TYR A 20 7.00 26.97 -0.90
N GLY A 21 7.54 25.76 -0.69
CA GLY A 21 8.15 25.35 0.58
C GLY A 21 7.13 25.00 1.66
N ILE A 22 7.65 24.47 2.78
CA ILE A 22 6.85 23.91 3.87
C ILE A 22 6.01 24.98 4.58
N GLY A 23 6.60 26.15 4.86
CA GLY A 23 5.94 27.22 5.64
C GLY A 23 4.74 27.84 4.95
N TYR A 24 4.81 28.10 3.64
CA TYR A 24 3.64 28.62 2.91
C TYR A 24 2.59 27.52 2.68
N THR A 25 3.05 26.29 2.43
CA THR A 25 2.13 25.14 2.24
C THR A 25 1.31 24.87 3.50
N SER A 26 1.85 25.00 4.71
CA SER A 26 1.07 24.79 5.94
C SER A 26 -0.10 25.77 6.07
N HIS A 27 0.09 27.04 5.71
CA HIS A 27 -1.00 28.02 5.69
C HIS A 27 -2.09 27.66 4.68
N ILE A 28 -1.71 27.24 3.47
CA ILE A 28 -2.69 26.78 2.46
C ILE A 28 -3.46 25.55 2.98
N LEU A 29 -2.78 24.61 3.65
CA LEU A 29 -3.40 23.41 4.19
C LEU A 29 -4.46 23.73 5.26
N ASP A 30 -4.23 24.76 6.09
CA ASP A 30 -5.22 25.20 7.07
C ASP A 30 -6.47 25.80 6.44
N GLU A 31 -6.32 26.57 5.36
CA GLU A 31 -7.45 27.09 4.58
C GLU A 31 -8.23 25.96 3.89
N VAL A 32 -7.52 25.02 3.27
CA VAL A 32 -8.13 23.83 2.63
C VAL A 32 -8.86 22.97 3.64
N LYS A 33 -8.31 22.79 4.85
CA LYS A 33 -8.95 22.08 5.95
C LYS A 33 -10.25 22.78 6.36
N THR A 34 -10.22 24.09 6.54
CA THR A 34 -11.39 24.88 6.96
C THR A 34 -12.49 24.85 5.91
N LEU A 35 -12.12 25.02 4.63
CA LEU A 35 -13.04 24.86 3.50
C LEU A 35 -13.63 23.45 3.46
N GLY A 36 -12.79 22.42 3.62
CA GLY A 36 -13.21 21.03 3.63
C GLY A 36 -14.24 20.74 4.73
N PHE A 37 -14.04 21.25 5.95
CA PHE A 37 -15.01 21.09 7.04
C PHE A 37 -16.33 21.82 6.76
N ARG A 38 -16.27 23.04 6.21
CA ARG A 38 -17.46 23.81 5.86
C ARG A 38 -18.29 23.10 4.78
N GLU A 39 -17.66 22.69 3.69
CA GLU A 39 -18.34 22.02 2.58
C GLU A 39 -18.82 20.62 2.97
N ALA A 40 -18.07 19.87 3.79
CA ALA A 40 -18.53 18.57 4.30
C ALA A 40 -19.78 18.72 5.19
N THR A 41 -19.83 19.77 6.02
CA THR A 41 -21.00 20.07 6.85
C THR A 41 -22.19 20.48 5.98
N ALA A 42 -21.97 21.34 4.98
CA ALA A 42 -23.01 21.76 4.05
C ALA A 42 -23.56 20.60 3.20
N ALA A 43 -22.69 19.67 2.79
CA ALA A 43 -23.09 18.48 2.05
C ALA A 43 -23.95 17.51 2.89
N SER A 44 -23.83 17.56 4.22
CA SER A 44 -24.68 16.80 5.16
C SER A 44 -24.83 15.32 4.79
N ILE A 45 -23.71 14.68 4.41
CA ILE A 45 -23.69 13.28 3.97
C ILE A 45 -24.07 12.39 5.16
N SER A 46 -25.09 11.57 4.97
CA SER A 46 -25.55 10.55 5.93
C SER A 46 -25.49 9.16 5.28
N LEU A 47 -25.52 8.11 6.09
CA LEU A 47 -25.56 6.73 5.63
C LEU A 47 -26.78 6.02 6.25
N GLY A 48 -27.69 5.57 5.38
CA GLY A 48 -28.85 4.77 5.72
C GLY A 48 -28.79 3.36 5.14
N ILE A 49 -29.78 2.53 5.52
CA ILE A 49 -29.93 1.18 4.97
C ILE A 49 -30.31 1.19 3.48
N ASP A 50 -31.02 2.23 3.04
CA ASP A 50 -31.46 2.37 1.66
C ASP A 50 -30.29 2.65 0.70
N ASP A 51 -29.24 3.31 1.19
CA ASP A 51 -28.02 3.60 0.43
C ASP A 51 -27.21 2.34 0.09
N LEU A 52 -27.44 1.22 0.80
CA LEU A 52 -26.71 -0.04 0.61
C LEU A 52 -27.21 -0.83 -0.61
N LEU A 53 -27.27 -0.21 -1.79
CA LEU A 53 -27.89 -0.78 -2.98
C LEU A 53 -27.26 -2.13 -3.41
N THR A 54 -28.05 -3.20 -3.35
CA THR A 54 -27.63 -4.54 -3.79
C THR A 54 -27.58 -4.62 -5.31
N ILE A 55 -26.61 -5.37 -5.84
CA ILE A 55 -26.46 -5.53 -7.28
C ILE A 55 -27.56 -6.45 -7.84
N PRO A 56 -28.32 -6.03 -8.87
CA PRO A 56 -29.37 -6.88 -9.46
C PRO A 56 -28.84 -8.21 -10.00
N SER A 57 -27.59 -8.24 -10.49
CA SER A 57 -26.94 -9.44 -11.04
C SER A 57 -26.62 -10.51 -9.99
N LYS A 58 -26.62 -10.15 -8.69
CA LYS A 58 -26.23 -11.08 -7.62
C LYS A 58 -27.03 -12.38 -7.65
N ARG A 59 -28.35 -12.29 -7.78
CA ARG A 59 -29.21 -13.47 -7.66
C ARG A 59 -28.90 -14.52 -8.73
N TRP A 60 -28.69 -14.11 -9.97
CA TRP A 60 -28.38 -15.06 -11.05
C TRP A 60 -26.97 -15.63 -10.90
N LEU A 61 -25.99 -14.82 -10.49
CA LEU A 61 -24.61 -15.25 -10.29
C LEU A 61 -24.48 -16.32 -9.21
N VAL A 62 -25.18 -16.11 -8.08
CA VAL A 62 -25.20 -17.10 -6.99
C VAL A 62 -25.88 -18.39 -7.45
N GLN A 63 -26.99 -18.31 -8.18
CA GLN A 63 -27.68 -19.49 -8.73
C GLN A 63 -26.81 -20.28 -9.72
N ASP A 64 -26.06 -19.59 -10.59
CA ASP A 64 -25.12 -20.22 -11.51
C ASP A 64 -23.99 -20.95 -10.75
N ALA A 65 -23.40 -20.29 -9.74
CA ALA A 65 -22.37 -20.90 -8.90
C ALA A 65 -22.88 -22.11 -8.10
N GLU A 66 -24.11 -22.06 -7.59
CA GLU A 66 -24.77 -23.20 -6.92
C GLU A 66 -24.99 -24.37 -7.88
N GLN A 67 -25.45 -24.09 -9.10
CA GLN A 67 -25.65 -25.12 -10.11
C GLN A 67 -24.33 -25.80 -10.51
N GLN A 68 -23.26 -25.03 -10.69
CA GLN A 68 -21.92 -25.57 -10.95
C GLN A 68 -21.42 -26.42 -9.79
N SER A 69 -21.61 -25.95 -8.55
CA SER A 69 -21.24 -26.69 -7.33
C SER A 69 -21.99 -28.03 -7.22
N PHE A 70 -23.28 -28.05 -7.59
CA PHE A 70 -24.09 -29.26 -7.62
C PHE A 70 -23.64 -30.28 -8.68
N ILE A 71 -23.23 -29.80 -9.87
CA ILE A 71 -22.67 -30.65 -10.92
C ILE A 71 -21.35 -31.28 -10.45
N LEU A 72 -20.48 -30.48 -9.83
CA LEU A 72 -19.24 -30.92 -9.19
C LEU A 72 -19.46 -32.01 -8.15
N GLU A 73 -20.47 -31.85 -7.30
CA GLU A 73 -20.85 -32.83 -6.30
C GLU A 73 -21.29 -34.16 -6.94
N LYS A 74 -22.07 -34.11 -8.03
CA LYS A 74 -22.43 -35.31 -8.80
C LYS A 74 -21.20 -36.00 -9.40
N HIS A 75 -20.27 -35.26 -10.00
CA HIS A 75 -19.06 -35.85 -10.55
C HIS A 75 -18.20 -36.52 -9.48
N HIS A 76 -18.15 -35.94 -8.28
CA HIS A 76 -17.50 -36.58 -7.13
C HIS A 76 -18.20 -37.87 -6.72
N HIS A 77 -19.54 -37.87 -6.63
CA HIS A 77 -20.33 -39.06 -6.31
C HIS A 77 -20.16 -40.19 -7.34
N TYR A 78 -19.97 -39.85 -8.62
CA TYR A 78 -19.68 -40.83 -9.69
C TYR A 78 -18.22 -41.29 -9.73
N GLY A 79 -17.36 -40.78 -8.84
CA GLY A 79 -15.93 -41.16 -8.78
C GLY A 79 -15.06 -40.51 -9.86
N ASN A 80 -15.57 -39.50 -10.57
CA ASN A 80 -14.83 -38.82 -11.64
C ASN A 80 -13.85 -37.75 -11.11
N VAL A 81 -14.04 -37.26 -9.89
CA VAL A 81 -13.25 -36.17 -9.29
C VAL A 81 -12.86 -36.54 -7.86
N HIS A 82 -11.58 -36.37 -7.53
CA HIS A 82 -11.09 -36.57 -6.16
C HIS A 82 -11.53 -35.44 -5.21
N ALA A 83 -11.64 -35.73 -3.92
CA ALA A 83 -12.13 -34.78 -2.92
C ALA A 83 -11.31 -33.47 -2.86
N VAL A 84 -9.98 -33.56 -3.03
CA VAL A 84 -9.08 -32.38 -3.05
C VAL A 84 -9.36 -31.50 -4.27
N GLU A 85 -9.64 -32.12 -5.41
CA GLU A 85 -9.91 -31.40 -6.65
C GLU A 85 -11.32 -30.80 -6.65
N LYS A 86 -12.31 -31.48 -6.06
CA LYS A 86 -13.63 -30.92 -5.77
C LYS A 86 -13.50 -29.64 -4.95
N LEU A 87 -12.77 -29.70 -3.83
CA LEU A 87 -12.60 -28.54 -2.94
C LEU A 87 -11.93 -27.37 -3.67
N ARG A 88 -10.86 -27.63 -4.43
CA ARG A 88 -10.16 -26.59 -5.19
C ARG A 88 -11.08 -25.93 -6.23
N GLN A 89 -11.82 -26.73 -7.00
CA GLN A 89 -12.73 -26.22 -8.03
C GLN A 89 -13.91 -25.45 -7.42
N SER A 90 -14.47 -25.91 -6.29
CA SER A 90 -15.48 -25.20 -5.50
C SER A 90 -14.99 -23.81 -5.07
N ILE A 91 -13.78 -23.75 -4.49
CA ILE A 91 -13.15 -22.48 -4.09
C ILE A 91 -12.95 -21.55 -5.29
N GLU A 92 -12.46 -22.06 -6.42
CA GLU A 92 -12.25 -21.27 -7.64
C GLU A 92 -13.55 -20.65 -8.17
N ILE A 93 -14.66 -21.42 -8.19
CA ILE A 93 -15.98 -20.94 -8.64
C ILE A 93 -16.50 -19.82 -7.74
N TRP A 94 -16.48 -20.02 -6.43
CA TRP A 94 -16.98 -19.02 -5.48
C TRP A 94 -16.10 -17.77 -5.43
N TYR A 95 -14.78 -17.94 -5.54
CA TYR A 95 -13.86 -16.82 -5.66
C TYR A 95 -14.11 -16.00 -6.93
N ALA A 96 -14.24 -16.66 -8.09
CA ALA A 96 -14.52 -15.99 -9.36
C ALA A 96 -15.85 -15.22 -9.32
N THR A 97 -16.88 -15.82 -8.74
CA THR A 97 -18.20 -15.20 -8.57
C THR A 97 -18.14 -13.96 -7.66
N SER A 98 -17.44 -14.08 -6.52
CA SER A 98 -17.23 -12.97 -5.58
C SER A 98 -16.45 -11.82 -6.24
N GLU A 99 -15.38 -12.11 -6.97
CA GLU A 99 -14.55 -11.11 -7.64
C GLU A 99 -15.32 -10.43 -8.78
N TYR A 100 -16.13 -11.16 -9.54
CA TYR A 100 -16.99 -10.58 -10.58
C TYR A 100 -18.01 -9.61 -9.97
N LEU A 101 -18.69 -9.99 -8.89
CA LEU A 101 -19.58 -9.10 -8.15
C LEU A 101 -18.87 -7.84 -7.68
N ARG A 102 -17.66 -7.97 -7.14
CA ARG A 102 -16.86 -6.84 -6.67
C ARG A 102 -16.54 -5.86 -7.81
N GLN A 103 -16.25 -6.36 -9.01
CA GLN A 103 -15.96 -5.52 -10.18
C GLN A 103 -17.22 -4.79 -10.67
N GLU A 104 -18.37 -5.46 -10.68
CA GLU A 104 -19.67 -4.90 -11.10
C GLU A 104 -20.23 -3.82 -10.17
N MET A 105 -19.75 -3.73 -8.92
CA MET A 105 -20.20 -2.68 -7.97
C MET A 105 -19.94 -1.27 -8.48
N THR A 106 -18.73 -1.01 -8.96
CA THR A 106 -18.31 0.33 -9.37
C THR A 106 -19.17 0.88 -10.52
N PRO A 107 -19.38 0.14 -11.63
CA PRO A 107 -20.28 0.59 -12.68
C PRO A 107 -21.73 0.69 -12.20
N ASN A 108 -22.19 -0.23 -11.34
CA ASN A 108 -23.56 -0.18 -10.82
C ASN A 108 -23.86 1.11 -10.05
N PHE A 109 -22.95 1.53 -9.14
CA PHE A 109 -23.10 2.81 -8.45
C PHE A 109 -23.09 4.00 -9.42
N ARG A 110 -22.20 4.00 -10.42
CA ARG A 110 -22.13 5.07 -11.42
C ARG A 110 -23.37 5.17 -12.31
N MET A 111 -24.03 4.05 -12.58
CA MET A 111 -25.24 4.03 -13.40
C MET A 111 -26.50 4.37 -12.59
N THR A 112 -26.56 3.91 -11.35
CA THR A 112 -27.77 4.03 -10.52
C THR A 112 -27.81 5.34 -9.76
N ASP A 113 -26.77 5.64 -8.99
CA ASP A 113 -26.67 6.86 -8.18
C ASP A 113 -25.18 7.20 -7.90
N PRO A 114 -24.57 8.07 -8.72
CA PRO A 114 -23.20 8.53 -8.51
C PRO A 114 -22.99 9.28 -7.19
N PHE A 115 -24.06 9.84 -6.61
CA PHE A 115 -24.00 10.61 -5.37
C PHE A 115 -24.32 9.78 -4.12
N ASN A 116 -24.44 8.46 -4.28
CA ASN A 116 -24.64 7.56 -3.17
C ASN A 116 -23.54 7.77 -2.09
N PRO A 117 -23.89 7.96 -0.82
CA PRO A 117 -22.94 8.19 0.27
C PRO A 117 -21.83 7.13 0.38
N VAL A 118 -22.18 5.85 0.19
CA VAL A 118 -21.24 4.71 0.20
C VAL A 118 -20.22 4.86 -0.93
N HIS A 119 -20.71 5.25 -2.12
CA HIS A 119 -19.85 5.49 -3.27
C HIS A 119 -18.93 6.70 -3.02
N ILE A 120 -19.46 7.83 -2.57
CA ILE A 120 -18.67 9.03 -2.30
C ILE A 120 -17.57 8.73 -1.27
N MET A 121 -17.90 8.09 -0.13
CA MET A 121 -16.94 7.82 0.94
C MET A 121 -15.81 6.86 0.51
N SER A 122 -16.16 5.76 -0.15
CA SER A 122 -15.18 4.74 -0.54
C SER A 122 -14.31 5.17 -1.71
N PHE A 123 -14.88 5.85 -2.72
CA PHE A 123 -14.14 6.20 -3.94
C PHE A 123 -13.40 7.54 -3.84
N SER A 124 -13.83 8.46 -2.95
CA SER A 124 -13.02 9.64 -2.60
C SER A 124 -11.74 9.29 -1.82
N GLY A 125 -11.69 8.09 -1.24
CA GLY A 125 -10.61 7.66 -0.36
C GLY A 125 -10.69 8.24 1.05
N ALA A 126 -11.85 8.79 1.44
CA ALA A 126 -12.08 9.32 2.79
C ALA A 126 -12.18 8.19 3.82
N ARG A 127 -13.04 7.20 3.57
CA ARG A 127 -13.19 6.02 4.42
C ARG A 127 -13.91 4.90 3.65
N GLY A 128 -13.46 3.67 3.83
CA GLY A 128 -14.01 2.53 3.11
C GLY A 128 -13.06 2.04 2.03
N ASN A 129 -13.05 0.73 1.79
CA ASN A 129 -12.42 0.13 0.62
C ASN A 129 -13.47 -0.66 -0.18
N ALA A 130 -13.14 -1.00 -1.43
CA ALA A 130 -14.03 -1.77 -2.29
C ALA A 130 -14.43 -3.13 -1.66
N SER A 131 -13.54 -3.76 -0.90
CA SER A 131 -13.81 -5.03 -0.21
C SER A 131 -14.84 -4.89 0.92
N GLN A 132 -14.84 -3.77 1.66
CA GLN A 132 -15.80 -3.46 2.72
C GLN A 132 -17.16 -3.14 2.14
N VAL A 133 -17.20 -2.36 1.05
CA VAL A 133 -18.43 -2.15 0.29
C VAL A 133 -18.97 -3.49 -0.24
N HIS A 134 -18.07 -4.36 -0.71
CA HIS A 134 -18.45 -5.69 -1.19
C HIS A 134 -19.12 -6.56 -0.14
N GLN A 135 -18.61 -6.54 1.10
CA GLN A 135 -19.24 -7.23 2.23
C GLN A 135 -20.60 -6.65 2.63
N LEU A 136 -20.85 -5.36 2.38
CA LEU A 136 -22.11 -4.70 2.71
C LEU A 136 -23.22 -5.04 1.71
N VAL A 137 -22.93 -5.00 0.40
CA VAL A 137 -23.96 -5.06 -0.67
C VAL A 137 -23.81 -6.22 -1.64
N GLY A 138 -22.63 -6.85 -1.72
CA GLY A 138 -22.37 -8.00 -2.59
C GLY A 138 -22.62 -9.30 -1.87
N MET A 139 -21.52 -9.94 -1.46
CA MET A 139 -21.53 -11.15 -0.64
C MET A 139 -20.35 -11.09 0.33
N ARG A 140 -20.44 -11.81 1.44
CA ARG A 140 -19.31 -11.92 2.37
C ARG A 140 -18.24 -12.89 1.86
N GLY A 141 -18.63 -13.88 1.06
CA GLY A 141 -17.73 -14.76 0.31
C GLY A 141 -17.15 -15.90 1.15
N LEU A 142 -15.97 -16.36 0.75
CA LEU A 142 -15.28 -17.47 1.39
C LEU A 142 -14.56 -17.03 2.68
N MET A 143 -14.45 -17.97 3.62
CA MET A 143 -13.80 -17.77 4.92
C MET A 143 -12.72 -18.82 5.16
N SER A 144 -11.75 -18.48 6.00
CA SER A 144 -10.71 -19.41 6.46
C SER A 144 -10.99 -19.93 7.88
N ASP A 145 -10.62 -21.18 8.10
CA ASP A 145 -10.63 -21.80 9.42
C ASP A 145 -9.45 -21.27 10.30
N PRO A 146 -9.41 -21.62 11.60
CA PRO A 146 -8.31 -21.25 12.48
C PRO A 146 -6.93 -21.73 11.99
N GLN A 147 -6.86 -22.78 11.18
CA GLN A 147 -5.65 -23.35 10.60
C GLN A 147 -5.22 -22.63 9.31
N GLY A 148 -6.08 -21.80 8.73
CA GLY A 148 -5.84 -21.07 7.47
C GLY A 148 -6.30 -21.82 6.21
N GLN A 149 -7.03 -22.93 6.35
CA GLN A 149 -7.66 -23.63 5.23
C GLN A 149 -8.99 -22.95 4.89
N MET A 150 -9.32 -22.93 3.60
CA MET A 150 -10.59 -22.36 3.12
C MET A 150 -11.74 -23.31 3.43
N ILE A 151 -12.82 -22.75 3.97
CA ILE A 151 -14.04 -23.50 4.29
C ILE A 151 -14.87 -23.63 3.01
N ASP A 152 -15.27 -24.86 2.66
CA ASP A 152 -16.03 -25.19 1.43
C ASP A 152 -17.45 -24.60 1.41
N LEU A 153 -17.92 -24.02 2.53
CA LEU A 153 -19.22 -23.38 2.64
C LEU A 153 -19.08 -21.85 2.57
N PRO A 154 -19.38 -21.21 1.43
CA PRO A 154 -19.31 -19.77 1.27
C PRO A 154 -20.48 -19.07 1.95
N ILE A 155 -20.27 -17.81 2.33
CA ILE A 155 -21.31 -16.92 2.86
C ILE A 155 -21.86 -16.09 1.69
N GLN A 156 -23.01 -16.53 1.17
CA GLN A 156 -23.67 -15.90 0.03
C GLN A 156 -24.35 -14.57 0.42
N SER A 157 -24.80 -14.50 1.66
CA SER A 157 -25.51 -13.34 2.20
C SER A 157 -24.56 -12.15 2.42
N ASN A 158 -25.09 -10.94 2.36
CA ASN A 158 -24.36 -9.72 2.72
C ASN A 158 -24.87 -9.13 4.04
N LEU A 159 -24.19 -8.11 4.55
CA LEU A 159 -24.55 -7.49 5.82
C LEU A 159 -25.89 -6.73 5.77
N ARG A 160 -26.36 -6.30 4.59
CA ARG A 160 -27.69 -5.71 4.42
C ARG A 160 -28.80 -6.76 4.53
N GLU A 161 -28.61 -7.92 3.93
CA GLU A 161 -29.56 -9.04 3.92
C GLU A 161 -29.61 -9.76 5.27
N GLY A 162 -28.50 -9.74 6.01
CA GLY A 162 -28.34 -10.46 7.27
C GLY A 162 -27.63 -11.80 7.07
N LEU A 163 -27.10 -12.36 8.16
CA LEU A 163 -26.41 -13.65 8.15
C LEU A 163 -27.22 -14.68 8.92
N SER A 164 -27.31 -15.89 8.39
CA SER A 164 -27.83 -17.04 9.13
C SER A 164 -26.91 -17.41 10.30
N LEU A 165 -27.41 -18.21 11.25
CA LEU A 165 -26.62 -18.67 12.40
C LEU A 165 -25.32 -19.37 11.96
N THR A 166 -25.41 -20.23 10.94
CA THR A 166 -24.26 -20.96 10.40
C THR A 166 -23.24 -20.03 9.76
N GLU A 167 -23.68 -19.11 8.89
CA GLU A 167 -22.80 -18.12 8.26
C GLU A 167 -22.13 -17.21 9.29
N TYR A 168 -22.87 -16.79 10.33
CA TYR A 168 -22.33 -15.97 11.40
C TYR A 168 -21.24 -16.72 12.19
N ILE A 169 -21.47 -17.98 12.57
CA ILE A 169 -20.49 -18.80 13.29
C ILE A 169 -19.24 -19.02 12.42
N ILE A 170 -19.39 -19.32 11.14
CA ILE A 170 -18.26 -19.47 10.20
C ILE A 170 -17.45 -18.20 10.14
N SER A 171 -18.11 -17.04 10.04
CA SER A 171 -17.42 -15.76 10.04
C SER A 171 -16.69 -15.46 11.36
N CYS A 172 -17.13 -16.01 12.50
CA CYS A 172 -16.49 -15.78 13.79
C CYS A 172 -15.10 -16.43 13.87
N TYR A 173 -14.85 -17.55 13.17
CA TYR A 173 -13.53 -18.19 13.17
C TYR A 173 -12.45 -17.28 12.57
N GLY A 174 -12.69 -16.77 11.36
CA GLY A 174 -11.78 -15.85 10.69
C GLY A 174 -11.59 -14.54 11.47
N ALA A 175 -12.68 -13.97 11.99
CA ALA A 175 -12.62 -12.74 12.80
C ALA A 175 -11.81 -12.92 14.09
N ARG A 176 -12.05 -14.01 14.84
CA ARG A 176 -11.32 -14.31 16.08
C ARG A 176 -9.85 -14.53 15.83
N LYS A 177 -9.50 -15.31 14.80
CA LYS A 177 -8.11 -15.52 14.39
C LYS A 177 -7.44 -14.20 14.07
N GLY A 178 -8.09 -13.34 13.28
CA GLY A 178 -7.59 -12.01 12.94
C GLY A 178 -7.28 -11.16 14.18
N VAL A 179 -8.22 -11.06 15.12
CA VAL A 179 -8.02 -10.28 16.36
C VAL A 179 -6.87 -10.84 17.21
N VAL A 180 -6.79 -12.17 17.35
CA VAL A 180 -5.74 -12.84 18.12
C VAL A 180 -4.37 -12.66 17.45
N ASP A 181 -4.27 -12.87 16.14
CA ASP A 181 -3.03 -12.68 15.38
C ASP A 181 -2.55 -11.23 15.47
N THR A 182 -3.45 -10.26 15.36
CA THR A 182 -3.10 -8.85 15.57
C THR A 182 -2.51 -8.65 16.97
N ALA A 183 -3.18 -9.12 18.02
CA ALA A 183 -2.72 -8.89 19.39
C ALA A 183 -1.34 -9.51 19.66
N ILE A 184 -1.11 -10.75 19.19
CA ILE A 184 0.15 -11.47 19.40
C ILE A 184 1.27 -10.84 18.57
N ARG A 185 1.06 -10.68 17.26
CA ARG A 185 2.13 -10.26 16.33
C ARG A 185 2.54 -8.80 16.50
N THR A 186 1.68 -7.96 17.10
CA THR A 186 2.06 -6.58 17.47
C THR A 186 3.23 -6.57 18.44
N SER A 187 3.26 -7.50 19.40
CA SER A 187 4.37 -7.66 20.33
C SER A 187 5.67 -8.01 19.60
N ASP A 188 5.61 -8.95 18.65
CA ASP A 188 6.78 -9.38 17.88
C ASP A 188 7.36 -8.25 17.02
N ALA A 189 6.49 -7.46 16.38
CA ALA A 189 6.91 -6.29 15.59
C ALA A 189 7.54 -5.20 16.47
N GLY A 190 6.97 -4.95 17.66
CA GLY A 190 7.54 -4.04 18.64
C GLY A 190 8.90 -4.51 19.15
N TYR A 191 9.04 -5.80 19.45
CA TYR A 191 10.29 -6.41 19.88
C TYR A 191 11.37 -6.33 18.79
N LEU A 192 11.01 -6.59 17.53
CA LEU A 192 11.91 -6.42 16.39
C LEU A 192 12.38 -4.97 16.27
N THR A 193 11.46 -4.01 16.39
CA THR A 193 11.80 -2.57 16.35
C THR A 193 12.79 -2.20 17.43
N ARG A 194 12.58 -2.69 18.66
CA ARG A 194 13.52 -2.48 19.77
C ARG A 194 14.91 -3.02 19.44
N ARG A 195 15.00 -4.28 18.96
CA ARG A 195 16.29 -4.90 18.58
C ARG A 195 16.98 -4.16 17.44
N LEU A 196 16.23 -3.70 16.44
CA LEU A 196 16.78 -2.90 15.35
C LEU A 196 17.42 -1.64 15.91
N VAL A 197 16.68 -0.87 16.71
CA VAL A 197 17.18 0.39 17.32
C VAL A 197 18.39 0.14 18.22
N GLU A 198 18.38 -0.91 19.06
CA GLU A 198 19.53 -1.27 19.91
C GLU A 198 20.83 -1.49 19.11
N VAL A 199 20.74 -2.09 17.92
CA VAL A 199 21.89 -2.33 17.05
C VAL A 199 22.36 -1.03 16.37
N VAL A 200 21.44 -0.18 15.91
CA VAL A 200 21.78 0.98 15.07
C VAL A 200 21.91 2.31 15.83
N GLN A 201 21.56 2.36 17.12
CA GLN A 201 21.50 3.61 17.91
C GLN A 201 22.81 4.44 17.93
N HIS A 202 23.96 3.80 17.74
CA HIS A 202 25.26 4.46 17.74
C HIS A 202 25.62 5.10 16.39
N ILE A 203 24.84 4.83 15.33
CA ILE A 203 25.09 5.32 13.98
C ILE A 203 24.58 6.77 13.87
N VAL A 204 25.51 7.71 13.90
CA VAL A 204 25.26 9.16 13.81
C VAL A 204 26.09 9.75 12.66
N VAL A 205 25.59 10.82 12.04
CA VAL A 205 26.36 11.57 11.04
C VAL A 205 27.40 12.44 11.73
N ARG A 206 28.69 12.18 11.53
CA ARG A 206 29.77 12.90 12.24
C ARG A 206 30.64 13.80 11.38
N ARG A 207 30.77 13.51 10.08
CA ARG A 207 31.63 14.26 9.15
C ARG A 207 30.93 14.48 7.82
N THR A 208 31.37 15.48 7.08
CA THR A 208 30.87 15.77 5.72
C THR A 208 31.32 14.67 4.74
N ASP A 209 32.62 14.41 4.64
CA ASP A 209 33.20 13.38 3.77
C ASP A 209 34.10 12.39 4.55
N CYS A 210 34.03 11.11 4.19
CA CYS A 210 34.93 10.06 4.67
C CYS A 210 36.10 9.78 3.71
N GLY A 211 36.11 10.42 2.53
CA GLY A 211 37.15 10.27 1.51
C GLY A 211 37.10 8.96 0.72
N THR A 212 36.05 8.14 0.90
CA THR A 212 35.92 6.88 0.14
C THR A 212 35.70 7.17 -1.34
N VAL A 213 36.43 6.46 -2.21
CA VAL A 213 36.20 6.44 -3.67
C VAL A 213 35.24 5.31 -4.05
N ARG A 214 34.95 4.39 -3.13
CA ARG A 214 34.10 3.22 -3.39
C ARG A 214 32.63 3.65 -3.47
N GLY A 215 31.98 3.31 -4.58
CA GLY A 215 30.55 3.44 -4.79
C GLY A 215 29.91 2.10 -5.15
N ILE A 216 28.58 2.07 -5.14
CA ILE A 216 27.79 0.98 -5.71
C ILE A 216 27.26 1.46 -7.05
N SER A 217 27.46 0.63 -8.08
CA SER A 217 26.95 0.90 -9.42
C SER A 217 25.50 0.45 -9.54
N VAL A 218 24.62 1.38 -9.91
CA VAL A 218 23.20 1.12 -10.15
C VAL A 218 22.93 1.29 -11.64
N SER A 219 22.45 0.22 -12.29
CA SER A 219 22.11 0.22 -13.71
C SER A 219 20.60 0.24 -13.93
N PRO A 220 20.11 0.98 -14.95
CA PRO A 220 18.72 0.88 -15.36
C PRO A 220 18.45 -0.51 -15.93
N ARG A 221 17.40 -1.18 -15.45
CA ARG A 221 16.93 -2.45 -16.04
C ARG A 221 15.79 -2.17 -17.02
N ASN A 222 15.63 -3.00 -18.04
CA ASN A 222 14.58 -2.83 -19.04
C ASN A 222 13.18 -3.00 -18.41
N GLY A 223 12.32 -1.98 -18.52
CA GLY A 223 10.89 -2.02 -18.19
C GLY A 223 10.41 -0.83 -17.35
N MET A 224 9.18 -0.38 -17.56
CA MET A 224 8.63 0.82 -16.90
C MET A 224 8.64 0.75 -15.36
N MET A 225 8.50 -0.45 -14.80
CA MET A 225 8.56 -0.66 -13.34
C MET A 225 10.00 -0.53 -12.82
N ALA A 226 10.98 -1.00 -13.60
CA ALA A 226 12.38 -0.90 -13.27
C ALA A 226 12.88 0.56 -13.31
N ASP A 227 12.39 1.36 -14.26
CA ASP A 227 12.71 2.80 -14.34
C ASP A 227 12.25 3.55 -13.08
N ARG A 228 11.07 3.22 -12.54
CA ARG A 228 10.58 3.84 -11.28
C ARG A 228 11.45 3.47 -10.08
N ILE A 229 11.85 2.21 -9.97
CA ILE A 229 12.74 1.75 -8.89
C ILE A 229 14.11 2.42 -9.00
N PHE A 230 14.62 2.54 -10.22
CA PHE A 230 15.88 3.22 -10.52
C PHE A 230 15.84 4.70 -10.06
N ILE A 231 14.77 5.43 -10.42
CA ILE A 231 14.55 6.82 -9.99
C ILE A 231 14.51 6.92 -8.46
N GLN A 232 13.69 6.09 -7.81
CA GLN A 232 13.53 6.11 -6.36
C GLN A 232 14.84 5.78 -5.63
N THR A 233 15.70 4.95 -6.22
CA THR A 233 16.99 4.58 -5.62
C THR A 233 18.00 5.73 -5.71
N LEU A 234 17.96 6.51 -6.79
CA LEU A 234 18.93 7.58 -7.07
C LEU A 234 18.58 8.91 -6.39
N ILE A 235 17.29 9.25 -6.29
CA ILE A 235 16.86 10.53 -5.69
C ILE A 235 17.41 10.64 -4.26
N GLY A 236 18.05 11.76 -3.97
CA GLY A 236 18.62 12.05 -2.66
C GLY A 236 19.94 11.34 -2.36
N ARG A 237 20.51 10.57 -3.30
CA ARG A 237 21.87 10.02 -3.18
C ARG A 237 22.92 10.97 -3.72
N VAL A 238 24.19 10.65 -3.49
CA VAL A 238 25.35 11.44 -3.92
C VAL A 238 26.20 10.64 -4.89
N LEU A 239 26.69 11.29 -5.95
CA LEU A 239 27.54 10.66 -6.96
C LEU A 239 28.92 10.29 -6.42
N ALA A 240 29.37 9.07 -6.73
CA ALA A 240 30.72 8.61 -6.40
C ALA A 240 31.74 8.99 -7.47
N ASP A 241 31.32 9.03 -8.74
CA ASP A 241 32.14 9.33 -9.91
C ASP A 241 31.52 10.46 -10.74
N ASP A 242 32.35 11.16 -11.50
CA ASP A 242 31.90 12.15 -12.49
C ASP A 242 31.17 11.44 -13.65
N ILE A 243 30.10 12.06 -14.15
CA ILE A 243 29.33 11.54 -15.28
C ILE A 243 29.54 12.45 -16.49
N TYR A 244 30.03 11.84 -17.57
CA TYR A 244 30.28 12.50 -18.84
C TYR A 244 29.35 11.98 -19.92
N ILE A 245 28.90 12.87 -20.80
CA ILE A 245 28.32 12.52 -22.11
C ILE A 245 29.25 13.05 -23.19
N GLY A 246 29.94 12.13 -23.86
CA GLY A 246 31.03 12.49 -24.77
C GLY A 246 32.12 13.26 -24.02
N SER A 247 32.38 14.50 -24.45
CA SER A 247 33.35 15.40 -23.82
C SER A 247 32.77 16.32 -22.75
N ARG A 248 31.44 16.32 -22.53
CA ARG A 248 30.77 17.24 -21.60
C ARG A 248 30.47 16.56 -20.27
N CYS A 249 31.00 17.12 -19.18
CA CYS A 249 30.60 16.72 -17.82
C CYS A 249 29.16 17.18 -17.53
N ILE A 250 28.30 16.25 -17.13
CA ILE A 250 26.90 16.53 -16.77
C ILE A 250 26.75 16.71 -15.27
N ALA A 251 27.49 15.91 -14.51
CA ALA A 251 27.44 15.91 -13.06
C ALA A 251 28.82 15.56 -12.51
N THR A 252 29.22 16.28 -11.48
CA THR A 252 30.51 16.09 -10.82
C THR A 252 30.36 15.14 -9.64
N ARG A 253 31.45 14.49 -9.27
CA ARG A 253 31.57 13.70 -8.05
C ARG A 253 31.16 14.53 -6.84
N ASN A 254 30.57 13.85 -5.85
CA ASN A 254 30.03 14.43 -4.62
C ASN A 254 28.84 15.40 -4.82
N GLN A 255 28.30 15.51 -6.03
CA GLN A 255 27.05 16.23 -6.27
C GLN A 255 25.85 15.38 -5.83
N ASP A 256 24.85 16.02 -5.21
CA ASP A 256 23.60 15.38 -4.84
C ASP A 256 22.69 15.18 -6.06
N ILE A 257 21.93 14.10 -6.05
CA ILE A 257 21.08 13.68 -7.16
C ILE A 257 19.65 14.13 -6.88
N GLY A 258 19.30 15.31 -7.41
CA GLY A 258 17.93 15.84 -7.41
C GLY A 258 17.09 15.36 -8.60
N VAL A 259 15.78 15.62 -8.56
CA VAL A 259 14.80 15.22 -9.59
C VAL A 259 15.20 15.69 -10.99
N GLY A 260 15.66 16.95 -11.12
CA GLY A 260 16.07 17.51 -12.41
C GLY A 260 17.33 16.88 -13.01
N LEU A 261 18.17 16.24 -12.18
CA LEU A 261 19.39 15.56 -12.60
C LEU A 261 19.06 14.12 -13.03
N VAL A 262 18.18 13.43 -12.28
CA VAL A 262 17.66 12.11 -12.64
C VAL A 262 16.91 12.13 -13.98
N ASN A 263 16.05 13.13 -14.22
CA ASN A 263 15.32 13.25 -15.48
C ASN A 263 16.25 13.40 -16.69
N ARG A 264 17.39 14.09 -16.51
CA ARG A 264 18.44 14.16 -17.53
C ARG A 264 19.06 12.78 -17.77
N PHE A 265 19.41 12.04 -16.72
CA PHE A 265 19.98 10.70 -16.86
C PHE A 265 19.08 9.71 -17.61
N ILE A 266 17.76 9.76 -17.39
CA ILE A 266 16.79 8.91 -18.11
C ILE A 266 16.75 9.30 -19.59
N THR A 267 16.65 10.60 -19.88
CA THR A 267 16.56 11.11 -21.26
C THR A 267 17.77 10.68 -22.09
N PHE A 268 18.95 10.65 -21.46
CA PHE A 268 20.19 10.29 -22.12
C PHE A 268 20.50 8.77 -22.10
N ARG A 269 19.63 7.93 -21.53
CA ARG A 269 19.90 6.50 -21.28
C ARG A 269 21.30 6.29 -20.71
N ALA A 270 21.58 6.95 -19.60
CA ALA A 270 22.89 6.96 -19.00
C ALA A 270 23.39 5.54 -18.66
N GLN A 271 24.71 5.36 -18.82
CA GLN A 271 25.49 4.22 -18.34
C GLN A 271 25.23 3.95 -16.84
N PRO A 272 25.63 2.78 -16.29
CA PRO A 272 25.62 2.53 -14.85
C PRO A 272 26.12 3.73 -14.04
N ILE A 273 25.33 4.15 -13.05
CA ILE A 273 25.62 5.31 -12.19
C ILE A 273 26.21 4.82 -10.88
N SER A 274 27.44 5.25 -10.58
CA SER A 274 28.09 4.98 -9.29
C SER A 274 27.58 5.95 -8.22
N ILE A 275 26.92 5.43 -7.19
CA ILE A 275 26.46 6.21 -6.02
C ILE A 275 27.27 5.89 -4.77
N ARG A 276 27.45 6.88 -3.90
CA ARG A 276 27.97 6.68 -2.54
C ARG A 276 26.88 6.07 -1.67
N THR A 277 27.26 5.14 -0.81
CA THR A 277 26.30 4.46 0.08
C THR A 277 26.86 4.31 1.50
N PRO A 278 25.99 4.12 2.50
CA PRO A 278 26.43 3.80 3.86
C PRO A 278 27.33 2.57 3.93
N PHE A 279 27.10 1.57 3.06
CA PHE A 279 27.89 0.33 3.01
C PHE A 279 29.35 0.55 2.61
N THR A 280 29.63 1.57 1.79
CA THR A 280 30.99 1.85 1.31
C THR A 280 31.72 2.94 2.12
N CYS A 281 31.08 3.45 3.18
CA CYS A 281 31.67 4.41 4.11
C CYS A 281 32.94 3.85 4.74
N ARG A 282 33.94 4.71 5.00
CA ARG A 282 35.22 4.28 5.58
C ARG A 282 35.13 3.96 7.07
N SER A 283 34.15 4.53 7.77
CA SER A 283 33.96 4.33 9.20
C SER A 283 33.01 3.17 9.49
N THR A 284 33.28 2.46 10.58
CA THR A 284 32.44 1.36 11.09
C THR A 284 31.42 1.82 12.14
N SER A 285 31.63 2.97 12.79
CA SER A 285 30.84 3.45 13.93
C SER A 285 30.03 4.72 13.67
N TRP A 286 30.22 5.36 12.52
CA TRP A 286 29.50 6.58 12.11
C TRP A 286 29.43 6.66 10.58
N ILE A 287 28.52 7.48 10.05
CA ILE A 287 28.34 7.67 8.60
C ILE A 287 28.69 9.12 8.23
N CYS A 288 29.30 9.35 7.07
CA CYS A 288 29.48 10.72 6.57
C CYS A 288 28.25 11.22 5.82
N GLN A 289 28.05 12.53 5.82
CA GLN A 289 26.95 13.21 5.13
C GLN A 289 26.84 12.78 3.66
N LEU A 290 27.96 12.73 2.94
CA LEU A 290 27.97 12.36 1.52
C LEU A 290 27.70 10.86 1.25
N CYS A 291 27.98 9.96 2.19
CA CYS A 291 27.63 8.54 2.03
C CYS A 291 26.15 8.26 2.36
N TYR A 292 25.53 9.09 3.19
CA TYR A 292 24.10 9.01 3.49
C TYR A 292 23.26 9.69 2.39
N GLY A 293 23.58 10.95 2.10
CA GLY A 293 22.87 11.80 1.14
C GLY A 293 21.86 12.74 1.80
N ARG A 294 20.71 12.89 1.14
CA ARG A 294 19.59 13.76 1.53
C ARG A 294 18.83 13.18 2.72
N SER A 295 18.38 14.05 3.63
CA SER A 295 17.48 13.64 4.70
C SER A 295 16.10 13.28 4.12
N PRO A 296 15.39 12.25 4.63
CA PRO A 296 14.01 12.01 4.20
C PRO A 296 13.02 13.07 4.73
N ALA A 297 13.41 13.85 5.75
CA ALA A 297 12.55 14.86 6.38
C ALA A 297 12.67 16.26 5.75
N HIS A 298 13.83 16.56 5.16
CA HIS A 298 14.14 17.87 4.58
C HIS A 298 14.76 17.67 3.19
N ASP A 299 14.56 18.60 2.26
CA ASP A 299 15.11 18.43 0.90
C ASP A 299 16.64 18.65 0.81
N ASP A 300 17.28 18.94 1.93
CA ASP A 300 18.71 19.17 2.06
C ASP A 300 19.50 17.91 2.45
N LEU A 301 20.82 17.96 2.27
CA LEU A 301 21.74 16.95 2.79
C LEU A 301 21.58 16.82 4.32
N VAL A 302 21.70 15.59 4.81
CA VAL A 302 21.56 15.25 6.23
C VAL A 302 22.47 16.12 7.11
N GLN A 303 22.02 16.56 8.28
CA GLN A 303 22.82 17.45 9.11
C GLN A 303 23.87 16.69 9.93
N LEU A 304 24.96 17.37 10.29
CA LEU A 304 25.95 16.82 11.21
C LEU A 304 25.32 16.68 12.61
N GLY A 305 25.46 15.52 13.22
CA GLY A 305 24.86 15.18 14.52
C GLY A 305 23.53 14.41 14.41
N GLU A 306 22.96 14.25 13.22
CA GLU A 306 21.68 13.56 13.04
C GLU A 306 21.81 12.05 13.31
N ALA A 307 20.92 11.51 14.15
CA ALA A 307 20.90 10.12 14.58
C ALA A 307 20.23 9.20 13.54
N VAL A 308 20.84 9.11 12.36
CA VAL A 308 20.32 8.36 11.20
C VAL A 308 20.06 6.88 11.49
N GLY A 309 20.78 6.27 12.43
CA GLY A 309 20.51 4.91 12.87
C GLY A 309 19.12 4.77 13.49
N ILE A 310 18.77 5.61 14.47
CA ILE A 310 17.47 5.58 15.13
C ILE A 310 16.34 5.81 14.12
N ILE A 311 16.53 6.80 13.23
CA ILE A 311 15.58 7.10 12.15
C ILE A 311 15.37 5.88 11.26
N ALA A 312 16.43 5.19 10.86
CA ALA A 312 16.35 3.98 10.04
C ALA A 312 15.63 2.82 10.77
N GLY A 313 15.94 2.59 12.05
CA GLY A 313 15.29 1.56 12.86
C GLY A 313 13.78 1.79 12.99
N GLN A 314 13.36 3.02 13.24
CA GLN A 314 11.94 3.41 13.30
C GLN A 314 11.25 3.32 11.94
N SER A 315 11.92 3.76 10.87
CA SER A 315 11.39 3.72 9.50
C SER A 315 11.12 2.30 9.00
N ILE A 316 11.73 1.28 9.61
CA ILE A 316 11.43 -0.14 9.35
C ILE A 316 10.37 -0.65 10.34
N GLY A 317 10.54 -0.34 11.61
CA GLY A 317 9.73 -0.90 12.70
C GLY A 317 8.28 -0.43 12.74
N GLU A 318 8.05 0.87 12.59
CA GLU A 318 6.70 1.44 12.65
C GLU A 318 5.81 0.95 11.48
N PRO A 319 6.28 0.98 10.22
CA PRO A 319 5.53 0.37 9.12
C PRO A 319 5.35 -1.15 9.27
N GLY A 320 6.35 -1.87 9.79
CA GLY A 320 6.23 -3.32 10.03
C GLY A 320 5.13 -3.66 11.04
N THR A 321 5.03 -2.86 12.12
CA THR A 321 3.96 -2.98 13.11
C THR A 321 2.61 -2.64 12.49
N GLN A 322 2.54 -1.57 11.70
CA GLN A 322 1.31 -1.17 11.02
C GLN A 322 0.81 -2.20 9.99
N LEU A 323 1.71 -2.83 9.24
CA LEU A 323 1.38 -3.90 8.31
C LEU A 323 0.76 -5.08 9.05
N THR A 324 1.37 -5.47 10.17
CA THR A 324 0.87 -6.55 11.03
C THR A 324 -0.54 -6.25 11.56
N LEU A 325 -0.80 -5.01 11.97
CA LEU A 325 -2.15 -4.61 12.36
C LEU A 325 -3.12 -4.72 11.16
N ARG A 326 -2.78 -4.09 10.03
CA ARG A 326 -3.70 -3.95 8.89
C ARG A 326 -4.01 -5.26 8.15
N THR A 327 -3.09 -6.23 8.10
CA THR A 327 -3.32 -7.47 7.33
C THR A 327 -4.25 -8.46 8.01
N PHE A 328 -4.31 -8.49 9.35
CA PHE A 328 -5.06 -9.53 10.06
C PHE A 328 -6.44 -9.05 10.55
N HIS A 329 -6.68 -7.75 10.58
CA HIS A 329 -7.99 -7.18 10.96
C HIS A 329 -9.13 -7.44 9.96
N THR A 330 -8.84 -7.88 8.74
CA THR A 330 -9.88 -8.20 7.74
C THR A 330 -10.56 -9.55 7.95
N GLY A 331 -10.18 -10.30 9.00
CA GLY A 331 -10.97 -11.44 9.51
C GLY A 331 -11.03 -12.65 8.57
N GLY A 332 -10.00 -12.86 7.75
CA GLY A 332 -9.92 -14.03 6.86
C GLY A 332 -10.85 -13.97 5.64
N VAL A 333 -11.40 -12.79 5.32
CA VAL A 333 -12.14 -12.54 4.08
C VAL A 333 -11.16 -12.23 2.95
N PHE A 334 -11.28 -12.96 1.85
CA PHE A 334 -10.42 -12.84 0.66
C PHE A 334 -11.16 -12.16 -0.49
#